data_AF-R9J0N7-F1
#
_entry.id   AF-R9J0N7-F1
#
_cell.length_a   1.000
_cell.length_b   1.000
_cell.length_c   1.000
_cell.angle_alpha   90.00
_cell.angle_beta   90.00
_cell.angle_gamma   90.00
#
_symmetry.space_group_name_H-M   'P 1'
#
loop_
_entity.id
_entity.type
_entity.pdbx_description
1 polymer ?
#
loop_
_entity_poly.entity_id
_entity_poly.type
_entity_poly.pdbx_seq_one_letter_code
_entity_poly.pdbx_strand_id
1 'polypeptide(L)'
;MDIEKIKEDLSICYLKTIAAVRGIAVERIEHDEDSVDVVIKKVLNIDKNVSFNSQISVQLKATSSKSQYGIGKQEISYKLKVKNYNDLCMPATMPSMLALLILPEEMEEWTKWTPDELMIKGKMFWLSLQNQKVSDNKDNVTVKIPKENILNADTIENLIKKAAEEGIL
;
A
#
# COMPACT_ATOMS: atom_id res chain seq x y z
N MET A 1 -17.70 -2.54 15.86
CA MET A 1 -16.42 -2.35 15.16
C MET A 1 -16.53 -1.05 14.40
N ASP A 2 -15.53 -0.17 14.52
CA ASP A 2 -15.50 1.13 13.83
C ASP A 2 -15.37 0.92 12.31
N ILE A 3 -16.03 1.75 11.50
CA ILE A 3 -15.98 1.69 10.04
C ILE A 3 -14.54 1.84 9.52
N GLU A 4 -13.73 2.64 10.19
CA GLU A 4 -12.31 2.80 9.84
C GLU A 4 -11.52 1.51 10.08
N LYS A 5 -11.89 0.72 11.10
CA LYS A 5 -11.26 -0.58 11.34
C LYS A 5 -11.62 -1.59 10.24
N ILE A 6 -12.86 -1.57 9.75
CA ILE A 6 -13.29 -2.41 8.63
C ILE A 6 -12.48 -2.08 7.37
N LYS A 7 -12.27 -0.79 7.08
CA LYS A 7 -11.46 -0.33 5.95
C LYS A 7 -10.01 -0.80 6.07
N GLU A 8 -9.43 -0.70 7.28
CA GLU A 8 -8.09 -1.20 7.58
C GLU A 8 -8.00 -2.71 7.29
N ASP A 9 -8.88 -3.51 7.88
CA ASP A 9 -8.88 -4.97 7.71
C ASP A 9 -9.10 -5.37 6.24
N LEU A 10 -10.00 -4.68 5.52
CA LEU A 10 -10.20 -4.90 4.08
C LEU A 10 -8.97 -4.54 3.24
N SER A 11 -8.22 -3.50 3.62
CA SER A 11 -6.98 -3.15 2.92
C SER A 11 -5.91 -4.23 3.08
N ILE A 12 -5.81 -4.83 4.28
CA ILE A 12 -4.93 -5.96 4.55
C ILE A 12 -5.39 -7.19 3.74
N CYS A 13 -6.69 -7.50 3.73
CA CYS A 13 -7.25 -8.60 2.96
C CYS A 13 -7.03 -8.45 1.45
N TYR A 14 -7.23 -7.25 0.90
CA TYR A 14 -6.98 -6.96 -0.52
C TYR A 14 -5.51 -7.21 -0.86
N LEU A 15 -4.59 -6.64 -0.07
CA LEU A 15 -3.15 -6.80 -0.28
C LEU A 15 -2.72 -8.27 -0.17
N LYS A 16 -3.20 -8.98 0.87
CA LYS A 16 -2.95 -10.42 1.05
C LYS A 16 -3.43 -11.24 -0.14
N THR A 17 -4.59 -10.91 -0.69
CA THR A 17 -5.17 -11.64 -1.84
C THR A 17 -4.28 -11.52 -3.07
N ILE A 18 -3.88 -10.29 -3.43
CA ILE A 18 -3.01 -10.07 -4.61
C ILE A 18 -1.58 -10.58 -4.40
N ALA A 19 -1.08 -10.57 -3.16
CA ALA A 19 0.23 -11.08 -2.81
C ALA A 19 0.28 -12.63 -2.84
N ALA A 20 -0.76 -13.28 -2.30
CA ALA A 20 -0.82 -14.74 -2.18
C ALA A 20 -0.75 -15.44 -3.54
N VAL A 21 -1.41 -14.90 -4.57
CA VAL A 21 -1.37 -15.48 -5.94
C VAL A 21 0.03 -15.41 -6.59
N ARG A 22 0.96 -14.64 -6.02
CA ARG A 22 2.37 -14.56 -6.42
C ARG A 22 3.32 -15.20 -5.41
N GLY A 23 2.83 -15.87 -4.38
CA GLY A 23 3.65 -16.45 -3.32
C GLY A 23 4.43 -15.39 -2.53
N ILE A 24 3.89 -14.18 -2.41
CA ILE A 24 4.46 -13.09 -1.61
C ILE A 24 3.84 -13.17 -0.21
N ALA A 25 4.69 -13.21 0.81
CA ALA A 25 4.25 -13.18 2.20
C ALA A 25 3.88 -11.74 2.60
N VAL A 26 2.82 -11.59 3.39
CA VAL A 26 2.38 -10.31 3.98
C VAL A 26 2.28 -10.50 5.49
N GLU A 27 3.17 -9.84 6.22
CA GLU A 27 3.27 -9.94 7.68
C GLU A 27 2.80 -8.65 8.33
N ARG A 28 1.90 -8.76 9.31
CA ARG A 28 1.41 -7.61 10.07
C ARG A 28 2.43 -7.25 11.14
N ILE A 29 2.65 -5.96 11.33
CA ILE A 29 3.45 -5.46 12.47
C ILE A 29 2.49 -5.19 13.64
N GLU A 30 2.79 -5.76 14.80
CA GLU A 30 1.96 -5.61 16.01
C GLU A 30 2.38 -4.40 16.87
N HIS A 31 3.66 -4.02 16.80
CA HIS A 31 4.23 -2.89 17.53
C HIS A 31 4.54 -1.75 16.55
N ASP A 32 3.61 -0.79 16.44
CA ASP A 32 3.63 0.29 15.44
C ASP A 32 4.32 1.56 15.97
N GLU A 33 5.65 1.55 16.09
CA GLU A 33 6.41 2.77 16.37
C GLU A 33 6.61 3.64 15.11
N ASP A 34 6.65 3.02 13.92
CA ASP A 34 7.10 3.65 12.67
C ASP A 34 5.99 3.86 11.62
N SER A 35 4.71 3.77 12.00
CA SER A 35 3.56 3.90 11.10
C SER A 35 3.54 2.88 9.95
N VAL A 36 4.05 1.67 10.18
CA VAL A 36 4.12 0.57 9.21
C VAL A 36 3.09 -0.49 9.57
N ASP A 37 2.11 -0.71 8.70
CA ASP A 37 1.03 -1.65 8.97
C ASP A 37 1.44 -3.10 8.65
N VAL A 38 2.17 -3.30 7.54
CA VAL A 38 2.62 -4.62 7.08
C VAL A 38 3.99 -4.58 6.40
N VAL A 39 4.67 -5.73 6.37
CA VAL A 39 5.82 -5.99 5.49
C VAL A 39 5.40 -6.99 4.43
N ILE A 40 5.68 -6.68 3.16
CA ILE A 40 5.59 -7.65 2.07
C ILE A 40 6.98 -8.21 1.79
N LYS A 41 7.10 -9.53 1.65
CA LYS A 41 8.40 -10.17 1.42
C LYS A 41 8.35 -11.40 0.53
N LYS A 42 9.42 -11.63 -0.21
CA LYS A 42 9.61 -12.81 -1.05
C LYS A 42 11.09 -13.09 -1.24
N VAL A 43 11.45 -14.36 -1.19
CA VAL A 43 12.79 -14.81 -1.60
C VAL A 43 12.82 -14.92 -3.13
N LEU A 44 13.73 -14.18 -3.75
CA LEU A 44 13.94 -14.16 -5.19
C LEU A 44 15.29 -14.77 -5.54
N ASN A 45 15.34 -15.61 -6.57
CA ASN A 45 16.58 -16.11 -7.15
C ASN A 45 16.85 -15.31 -8.42
N ILE A 46 17.67 -14.26 -8.32
CA ILE A 46 17.98 -13.37 -9.45
C ILE A 46 19.05 -14.02 -10.33
N ASP A 47 20.05 -14.64 -9.69
CA ASP A 47 21.08 -15.44 -10.34
C ASP A 47 21.16 -16.83 -9.70
N LYS A 48 21.70 -17.81 -10.44
CA LYS A 48 21.72 -19.24 -10.07
C LYS A 48 22.33 -19.54 -8.68
N ASN A 49 23.04 -18.60 -8.07
CA ASN A 49 23.73 -18.76 -6.78
C ASN A 49 23.37 -17.70 -5.71
N VAL A 50 22.50 -16.73 -6.00
CA VAL A 50 22.18 -15.66 -5.05
C VAL A 50 20.67 -15.53 -4.86
N SER A 51 20.24 -15.86 -3.65
CA SER A 51 18.88 -15.63 -3.19
C SER A 51 18.80 -14.30 -2.43
N PHE A 52 17.91 -13.42 -2.86
CA PHE A 52 17.60 -12.16 -2.21
C PHE A 52 16.33 -12.30 -1.39
N ASN A 53 16.40 -12.04 -0.10
CA ASN A 53 15.20 -11.86 0.72
C ASN A 53 14.73 -10.41 0.58
N SER A 54 13.90 -10.16 -0.44
CA SER A 54 13.38 -8.82 -0.73
C SER A 54 12.20 -8.51 0.16
N GLN A 55 12.20 -7.31 0.73
CA GLN A 55 11.20 -6.85 1.70
C GLN A 55 10.84 -5.38 1.42
N ILE A 56 9.57 -5.04 1.60
CA ILE A 56 9.06 -3.67 1.49
C ILE A 56 8.13 -3.41 2.67
N SER A 57 8.37 -2.31 3.39
CA SER A 57 7.44 -1.78 4.39
C SER A 57 6.26 -1.11 3.72
N VAL A 58 5.04 -1.40 4.17
CA VAL A 58 3.83 -0.83 3.59
C VAL A 58 3.00 -0.18 4.68
N GLN A 59 2.75 1.11 4.51
CA GLN A 59 1.70 1.80 5.25
C GLN A 59 0.40 1.72 4.46
N LEU A 60 -0.61 1.08 5.06
CA LEU A 60 -1.93 0.91 4.50
C LEU A 60 -2.82 2.09 4.88
N LYS A 61 -3.55 2.59 3.88
CA LYS A 61 -4.66 3.50 4.05
C LYS A 61 -5.82 3.03 3.20
N ALA A 62 -7.02 3.23 3.69
CA ALA A 62 -8.24 2.95 2.95
C ALA A 62 -9.24 4.08 3.15
N THR A 63 -9.96 4.43 2.09
CA THR A 63 -11.00 5.45 2.16
C THR A 63 -12.12 5.15 1.18
N SER A 64 -13.35 5.47 1.59
CA SER A 64 -14.54 5.56 0.73
C SER A 64 -14.99 7.02 0.55
N SER A 65 -14.36 7.97 1.24
CA SER A 65 -14.85 9.35 1.35
C SER A 65 -14.26 10.24 0.26
N LYS A 66 -15.14 10.78 -0.61
CA LYS A 66 -14.77 11.74 -1.67
C LYS A 66 -14.14 13.04 -1.17
N SER A 67 -14.25 13.36 0.12
CA SER A 67 -13.60 14.56 0.69
C SER A 67 -12.10 14.36 1.00
N GLN A 68 -11.66 13.10 1.03
CA GLN A 68 -10.27 12.71 1.34
C GLN A 68 -9.41 12.49 0.10
N TYR A 69 -10.01 12.25 -1.07
CA TYR A 69 -9.28 12.02 -2.31
C TYR A 69 -9.91 12.73 -3.50
N GLY A 70 -9.11 12.96 -4.55
CA GLY A 70 -9.56 13.46 -5.84
C GLY A 70 -9.02 12.61 -6.98
N ILE A 71 -9.83 12.41 -8.03
CA ILE A 71 -9.43 11.68 -9.23
C ILE A 71 -9.17 12.70 -10.34
N GLY A 72 -7.90 13.04 -10.56
CA GLY A 72 -7.46 13.90 -11.68
C GLY A 72 -7.39 13.14 -13.00
N LYS A 73 -6.79 13.73 -14.05
CA LYS A 73 -6.61 13.01 -15.34
C LYS A 73 -5.56 11.90 -15.23
N GLN A 74 -4.39 12.24 -14.68
CA GLN A 74 -3.21 11.35 -14.60
C GLN A 74 -2.84 10.96 -13.16
N GLU A 75 -3.40 11.63 -12.15
CA GLU A 75 -3.03 11.42 -10.75
C GLU A 75 -4.28 11.28 -9.86
N ILE A 76 -4.09 10.64 -8.71
CA ILE A 76 -4.99 10.59 -7.57
C ILE A 76 -4.40 11.50 -6.50
N SER A 77 -5.17 12.48 -6.03
CA SER A 77 -4.79 13.27 -4.85
C SER A 77 -5.36 12.64 -3.60
N TYR A 78 -4.61 12.63 -2.50
CA TYR A 78 -5.07 12.08 -1.22
C TYR A 78 -4.55 12.91 -0.04
N LYS A 79 -5.43 13.22 0.92
CA LYS A 79 -5.08 13.93 2.16
C LYS A 79 -4.50 12.96 3.18
N LEU A 80 -3.18 12.94 3.31
CA LEU A 80 -2.45 12.11 4.26
C LEU A 80 -2.10 12.93 5.51
N LYS A 81 -2.27 12.35 6.70
CA LYS A 81 -1.85 12.98 7.96
C LYS A 81 -0.36 13.30 7.92
N VAL A 82 0.03 14.48 8.42
CA VAL A 82 1.44 14.93 8.33
C VAL A 82 2.41 13.98 9.03
N LYS A 83 2.01 13.37 10.16
CA LYS A 83 2.80 12.33 10.84
C LYS A 83 3.14 11.18 9.88
N ASN A 84 2.12 10.57 9.27
CA ASN A 84 2.29 9.46 8.33
C ASN A 84 3.12 9.86 7.10
N TYR A 85 2.92 11.07 6.58
CA TYR A 85 3.74 11.59 5.48
C TYR A 85 5.21 11.68 5.88
N ASN A 86 5.51 12.28 7.04
CA ASN A 86 6.87 12.45 7.52
C ASN A 86 7.55 11.11 7.83
N ASP A 87 6.83 10.16 8.44
CA ASP A 87 7.32 8.82 8.72
C ASP A 87 7.69 8.08 7.42
N LEU A 88 6.85 8.18 6.38
CA LEU A 88 7.15 7.62 5.06
C LEU A 88 8.31 8.31 4.33
N CYS A 89 8.65 9.55 4.69
CA CYS A 89 9.81 10.26 4.16
C CYS A 89 11.14 9.85 4.80
N MET A 90 11.10 9.22 5.98
CA MET A 90 12.30 8.87 6.71
C MET A 90 13.23 7.94 5.91
N PRO A 91 14.54 8.17 5.94
CA PRO A 91 15.49 7.25 5.33
C PRO A 91 15.47 5.91 6.07
N ALA A 92 15.43 4.82 5.32
CA ALA A 92 15.51 3.47 5.86
C ALA A 92 16.21 2.55 4.85
N THR A 93 16.80 1.46 5.32
CA THR A 93 17.42 0.45 4.45
C THR A 93 16.39 -0.41 3.74
N MET A 94 15.23 -0.63 4.36
CA MET A 94 14.09 -1.29 3.74
C MET A 94 13.29 -0.26 2.95
N PRO A 95 13.01 -0.49 1.66
CA PRO A 95 12.13 0.38 0.89
C PRO A 95 10.73 0.45 1.52
N SER A 96 10.09 1.61 1.43
CA SER A 96 8.75 1.83 1.97
C SER A 96 7.79 2.44 0.96
N MET A 97 6.51 2.13 1.11
CA MET A 97 5.45 2.74 0.30
C MET A 97 4.17 2.97 1.10
N LEU A 98 3.43 4.02 0.69
CA LEU A 98 2.01 4.16 0.96
C LEU A 98 1.23 3.26 0.00
N ALA A 99 0.30 2.45 0.52
CA ALA A 99 -0.70 1.74 -0.25
C ALA A 99 -2.11 2.26 0.11
N LEU A 100 -2.75 2.95 -0.84
CA LEU A 100 -4.06 3.57 -0.67
C LEU A 100 -5.14 2.78 -1.40
N LEU A 101 -6.03 2.11 -0.65
CA LEU A 101 -7.23 1.48 -1.17
C LEU A 101 -8.39 2.49 -1.23
N ILE A 102 -8.87 2.77 -2.44
CA ILE A 102 -10.11 3.54 -2.65
C ILE A 102 -11.26 2.57 -2.82
N LEU A 103 -12.20 2.61 -1.88
CA LEU A 103 -13.44 1.83 -1.83
C LEU A 103 -14.62 2.64 -2.40
N PRO A 104 -15.69 1.98 -2.86
CA PRO A 104 -16.97 2.63 -3.12
C PRO A 104 -17.51 3.39 -1.89
N GLU A 105 -18.37 4.39 -2.10
CA GLU A 105 -19.00 5.16 -1.01
C GLU A 105 -19.88 4.26 -0.13
N GLU A 106 -20.72 3.45 -0.76
CA GLU A 106 -21.64 2.53 -0.08
C GLU A 106 -20.90 1.29 0.44
N MET A 107 -21.04 1.02 1.73
CA MET A 107 -20.34 -0.07 2.41
C MET A 107 -20.77 -1.45 1.90
N GLU A 108 -22.03 -1.58 1.51
CA GLU A 108 -22.65 -2.80 0.97
C GLU A 108 -22.00 -3.22 -0.36
N GLU A 109 -21.26 -2.32 -1.00
CA GLU A 109 -20.53 -2.59 -2.24
C GLU A 109 -19.09 -3.07 -2.02
N TRP A 110 -18.52 -2.89 -0.82
CA TRP A 110 -17.10 -3.17 -0.56
C TRP A 110 -16.75 -4.64 -0.78
N THR A 111 -17.65 -5.54 -0.39
CA THR A 111 -17.51 -6.97 -0.65
C THR A 111 -18.77 -7.53 -1.26
N LYS A 112 -18.62 -8.44 -2.22
CA LYS A 112 -19.71 -9.23 -2.78
C LYS A 112 -19.29 -10.69 -2.75
N TRP A 113 -20.23 -11.53 -2.38
CA TRP A 113 -20.05 -12.98 -2.39
C TRP A 113 -21.19 -13.61 -3.18
N THR A 114 -20.82 -14.58 -4.01
CA THR A 114 -21.72 -15.50 -4.69
C THR A 114 -21.22 -16.92 -4.42
N PRO A 115 -21.98 -17.98 -4.74
CA PRO A 115 -21.50 -19.35 -4.59
C PRO A 115 -20.18 -19.65 -5.31
N ASP A 116 -19.86 -18.90 -6.38
CA ASP A 116 -18.67 -19.12 -7.21
C ASP A 116 -17.55 -18.09 -6.98
N GLU A 117 -17.86 -16.93 -6.39
CA GLU A 117 -16.93 -15.79 -6.35
C GLU A 117 -16.95 -15.05 -5.01
N LEU A 118 -15.78 -14.60 -4.57
CA LEU A 118 -15.62 -13.57 -3.54
C LEU A 118 -14.91 -12.36 -4.18
N MET A 119 -15.57 -11.21 -4.16
CA MET A 119 -15.06 -9.95 -4.70
C MET A 119 -14.83 -8.95 -3.56
N ILE A 120 -13.64 -8.35 -3.54
CA ILE A 120 -13.35 -7.12 -2.79
C ILE A 120 -13.31 -5.99 -3.83
N LYS A 121 -14.30 -5.09 -3.81
CA LYS A 121 -14.32 -3.93 -4.71
C LYS A 121 -13.34 -2.87 -4.23
N GLY A 122 -12.76 -2.15 -5.18
CA GLY A 122 -11.89 -1.01 -4.93
C GLY A 122 -10.68 -1.02 -5.85
N LYS A 123 -9.85 0.02 -5.75
CA LYS A 123 -8.54 0.08 -6.40
C LYS A 123 -7.50 0.52 -5.40
N MET A 124 -6.45 -0.27 -5.26
CA MET A 124 -5.30 0.09 -4.46
C MET A 124 -4.25 0.78 -5.34
N PHE A 125 -3.77 1.92 -4.88
CA PHE A 125 -2.68 2.67 -5.51
C PHE A 125 -1.47 2.71 -4.58
N TRP A 126 -0.28 2.90 -5.13
CA TRP A 126 0.95 2.95 -4.34
C TRP A 126 1.82 4.17 -4.64
N LEU A 127 2.56 4.64 -3.64
CA LEU A 127 3.52 5.73 -3.77
C LEU A 127 4.66 5.55 -2.78
N SER A 128 5.91 5.63 -3.26
CA SER A 128 7.07 5.80 -2.38
C SER A 128 7.28 7.29 -2.10
N LEU A 129 7.40 7.64 -0.81
CA LEU A 129 7.77 8.97 -0.33
C LEU A 129 9.16 8.98 0.32
N GLN A 130 9.85 7.84 0.30
CA GLN A 130 11.11 7.67 0.98
C GLN A 130 12.14 8.67 0.46
N ASN A 131 12.93 9.25 1.37
CA ASN A 131 13.94 10.28 1.08
C ASN A 131 13.37 11.60 0.51
N GLN A 132 12.05 11.80 0.50
CA GLN A 132 11.45 13.10 0.19
C GLN A 132 11.60 14.06 1.37
N LYS A 133 11.40 15.36 1.11
CA LYS A 133 11.44 16.38 2.17
C LYS A 133 10.20 16.24 3.07
N VAL A 134 10.44 16.17 4.38
CA VAL A 134 9.38 16.26 5.41
C VAL A 134 8.61 17.57 5.32
N SER A 135 7.38 17.56 5.79
CA SER A 135 6.49 18.73 5.80
C SER A 135 6.34 19.30 7.20
N ASP A 136 6.32 20.64 7.27
CA ASP A 136 6.00 21.41 8.49
C ASP A 136 4.49 21.72 8.61
N ASN A 137 3.66 21.12 7.75
CA ASN A 137 2.20 21.27 7.83
C ASN A 137 1.68 20.76 9.18
N LYS A 138 0.59 21.35 9.68
CA LYS A 138 0.04 20.96 11.00
C LYS A 138 -0.83 19.72 10.96
N ASP A 139 -1.67 19.61 9.93
CA ASP A 139 -2.70 18.56 9.88
C ASP A 139 -2.40 17.51 8.83
N ASN A 140 -2.36 17.91 7.55
CA ASN A 140 -2.28 16.99 6.43
C ASN A 140 -1.38 17.53 5.31
N VAL A 141 -0.87 16.60 4.50
CA VAL A 141 -0.21 16.83 3.22
C VAL A 141 -1.05 16.16 2.13
N THR A 142 -1.30 16.87 1.03
CA THR A 142 -1.95 16.25 -0.13
C THR A 142 -0.91 15.59 -1.00
N VAL A 143 -0.85 14.27 -0.98
CA VAL A 143 0.03 13.48 -1.84
C VAL A 143 -0.60 13.29 -3.22
N LYS A 144 0.23 13.20 -4.25
CA LYS A 144 -0.18 12.94 -5.63
C LYS A 144 0.36 11.59 -6.06
N ILE A 145 -0.54 10.65 -6.32
CA ILE A 145 -0.23 9.28 -6.70
C ILE A 145 -0.51 9.13 -8.20
N PRO A 146 0.49 8.77 -9.04
CA PRO A 146 0.24 8.48 -10.45
C PRO A 146 -0.83 7.41 -10.62
N LYS A 147 -1.74 7.57 -11.58
CA LYS A 147 -2.80 6.59 -11.82
C LYS A 147 -2.29 5.26 -12.35
N GLU A 148 -1.12 5.23 -12.99
CA GLU A 148 -0.46 3.99 -13.37
C GLU A 148 0.08 3.20 -12.17
N ASN A 149 0.27 3.83 -11.00
CA ASN A 149 0.73 3.16 -9.79
C ASN A 149 -0.39 2.37 -9.11
N ILE A 150 -1.01 1.45 -9.86
CA ILE A 150 -2.02 0.52 -9.35
C ILE A 150 -1.30 -0.66 -8.70
N LEU A 151 -1.74 -1.06 -7.52
CA LEU A 151 -1.28 -2.26 -6.85
C LEU A 151 -2.21 -3.44 -7.19
N ASN A 152 -1.67 -4.38 -7.97
CA ASN A 152 -2.29 -5.64 -8.36
C ASN A 152 -1.24 -6.76 -8.25
N ALA A 153 -1.60 -8.00 -8.60
CA ALA A 153 -0.71 -9.14 -8.49
C ALA A 153 0.59 -8.99 -9.31
N ASP A 154 0.55 -8.35 -10.48
CA ASP A 154 1.76 -8.18 -11.31
C ASP A 154 2.64 -7.06 -10.78
N THR A 155 2.04 -5.92 -10.41
CA THR A 155 2.80 -4.76 -9.96
C THR A 155 3.46 -4.99 -8.61
N ILE A 156 2.81 -5.71 -7.67
CA ILE A 156 3.44 -6.06 -6.39
C ILE A 156 4.66 -6.99 -6.57
N GLU A 157 4.60 -7.92 -7.53
CA GLU A 157 5.75 -8.77 -7.85
C GLU A 157 6.89 -7.98 -8.48
N ASN A 158 6.58 -7.03 -9.38
CA ASN A 158 7.58 -6.16 -9.98
C ASN A 158 8.25 -5.23 -8.94
N LEU A 159 7.48 -4.70 -7.99
CA LEU A 159 8.03 -3.87 -6.91
C LEU A 159 9.00 -4.66 -6.03
N ILE A 160 8.66 -5.90 -5.69
CA ILE A 160 9.54 -6.78 -4.90
C ILE A 160 10.83 -7.12 -5.67
N LYS A 161 10.75 -7.34 -6.99
CA LYS A 161 11.94 -7.54 -7.83
C LYS A 161 12.81 -6.29 -7.86
N LYS A 162 12.21 -5.13 -8.10
CA LYS A 162 12.90 -3.84 -8.11
C LYS A 162 13.61 -3.55 -6.78
N ALA A 163 12.92 -3.80 -5.66
CA ALA A 163 13.51 -3.65 -4.33
C ALA A 163 14.73 -4.56 -4.10
N ALA A 164 14.74 -5.76 -4.70
CA ALA A 164 15.87 -6.68 -4.60
C ALA A 164 17.07 -6.25 -5.46
N GLU A 165 16.80 -5.70 -6.64
CA GLU A 165 17.81 -5.31 -7.64
C GLU A 165 18.42 -3.94 -7.34
N GLU A 166 17.60 -2.98 -6.91
CA GLU A 166 17.97 -1.56 -6.80
C GLU A 166 17.98 -1.05 -5.35
N GLY A 167 17.36 -1.77 -4.41
CA GLY A 167 17.20 -1.31 -3.03
C GLY A 167 16.27 -0.11 -2.86
N ILE A 168 15.47 0.23 -3.88
CA ILE A 168 14.52 1.36 -3.92
C ILE A 168 13.25 0.99 -4.71
N LEU A 169 12.22 1.84 -4.63
CA LEU A 169 10.94 1.72 -5.37
C LEU A 169 10.76 2.82 -6.43
#